data_AF-A0A8S3I854-F1
#
_entry.id   AF-A0A8S3I854-F1
#
_cell.length_a   1.000
_cell.length_b   1.000
_cell.length_c   1.000
_cell.angle_alpha   90.00
_cell.angle_beta   90.00
_cell.angle_gamma   90.00
#
_symmetry.space_group_name_H-M   'P 1'
#
loop_
_entity.id
_entity.type
_entity.pdbx_description
1 polymer ?
#
loop_
_entity_poly.entity_id
_entity_poly.type
_entity_poly.pdbx_seq_one_letter_code
_entity_poly.pdbx_strand_id
1 'polypeptide(L)'
;MSLLSISMIDRRQMAEYLSGNKLLSGSQPAAMIYAGHQFGYFTSQLGDGRAVLLGQLNQWAFHAKGTGPTQYARGGDGRAVLRSSIREYLASEAMFNLGIETTRALSLVGSVMLPVRREAIETAAIVVRIAPIVAFIRMGTFELFSTRGQYDQVQQLADFVIKNMYGKTLTNKNRYNLLLIDIAQRTGNLVAYWQAYGFTHGVLNTDNMNVIGSTIDYGPFGFVETKLQGYVPNHSDDESRYAFDQQPTIAAWNLAKLRLALNSLIDLPKPIT
;
A
#
# COMPACT_ATOMS: atom_id res chain seq x y z
N MET A 1 -5.90 -8.94 21.76
CA MET A 1 -5.00 -7.92 22.35
C MET A 1 -5.26 -6.60 21.66
N SER A 2 -5.28 -5.47 22.38
CA SER A 2 -5.33 -4.15 21.73
C SER A 2 -4.07 -3.93 20.90
N LEU A 3 -4.19 -3.50 19.65
CA LEU A 3 -3.04 -3.20 18.77
C LEU A 3 -2.18 -2.07 19.33
N LEU A 4 -2.82 -1.13 20.03
CA LEU A 4 -2.18 0.03 20.65
C LEU A 4 -2.76 0.24 22.05
N SER A 5 -1.90 0.45 23.04
CA SER A 5 -2.32 0.89 24.37
C SER A 5 -2.50 2.42 24.36
N ILE A 6 -3.60 2.90 23.77
CA ILE A 6 -3.93 4.32 23.74
C ILE A 6 -4.79 4.64 24.97
N SER A 7 -4.32 5.53 25.84
CA SER A 7 -5.16 6.13 26.87
C SER A 7 -6.09 7.17 26.23
N MET A 8 -7.38 7.12 26.55
CA MET A 8 -8.36 8.11 26.08
C MET A 8 -7.94 9.51 26.57
N ILE A 9 -7.56 10.38 25.62
CA ILE A 9 -7.48 11.83 25.81
C ILE A 9 -8.76 12.48 25.27
N ASP A 10 -8.91 13.79 25.49
CA ASP A 10 -10.02 14.54 24.90
C ASP A 10 -10.11 14.34 23.38
N ARG A 11 -11.33 14.19 22.85
CA ARG A 11 -11.57 13.85 21.44
C ARG A 11 -11.04 14.94 20.49
N ARG A 12 -11.09 16.22 20.88
CA ARG A 12 -10.55 17.31 20.04
C ARG A 12 -9.03 17.25 20.02
N GLN A 13 -8.41 17.03 21.17
CA GLN A 13 -6.97 16.86 21.26
C GLN A 13 -6.50 15.66 20.43
N MET A 14 -7.23 14.54 20.47
CA MET A 14 -6.93 13.36 19.67
C MET A 14 -7.06 13.63 18.16
N ALA A 15 -8.07 14.41 17.76
CA ALA A 15 -8.22 14.83 16.38
C ALA A 15 -7.03 15.65 15.88
N GLU A 16 -6.42 16.51 16.70
CA GLU A 16 -5.23 17.28 16.31
C GLU A 16 -4.02 16.40 16.01
N TYR A 17 -3.80 15.34 16.79
CA TYR A 17 -2.70 14.40 16.53
C TYR A 17 -2.99 13.52 15.31
N LEU A 18 -4.22 13.01 15.19
CA LEU A 18 -4.63 12.11 14.10
C LEU A 18 -4.88 12.82 12.77
N SER A 19 -5.00 14.16 12.77
CA SER A 19 -5.01 14.98 11.56
C SER A 19 -3.61 15.51 11.18
N GLY A 20 -2.59 15.25 11.99
CA GLY A 20 -1.24 15.80 11.78
C GLY A 20 -1.11 17.29 12.09
N ASN A 21 -2.09 17.92 12.75
CA ASN A 21 -1.97 19.29 13.25
C ASN A 21 -1.01 19.40 14.45
N LYS A 22 -0.87 18.30 15.21
CA LYS A 22 0.14 18.13 16.26
C LYS A 22 0.88 16.83 16.03
N LEU A 23 2.16 16.81 16.37
CA LEU A 23 3.00 15.61 16.33
C LEU A 23 3.16 15.05 17.74
N LEU A 24 3.12 13.73 17.85
CA LEU A 24 3.52 13.06 19.08
C LEU A 24 5.02 13.27 19.31
N SER A 25 5.45 13.29 20.57
CA SER A 25 6.86 13.40 20.90
C SER A 25 7.65 12.26 20.26
N GLY A 26 8.76 12.59 19.58
CA GLY A 26 9.59 11.62 18.87
C GLY A 26 9.13 11.27 17.43
N SER A 27 7.99 11.80 16.97
CA SER A 27 7.58 11.66 15.56
C SER A 27 8.63 12.26 14.63
N GLN A 28 9.00 11.50 13.59
CA GLN A 28 9.81 11.96 12.46
C GLN A 28 9.02 11.75 11.17
N PRO A 29 8.14 12.71 10.79
CA PRO A 29 7.28 12.52 9.65
C PRO A 29 8.07 12.41 8.35
N ALA A 30 7.71 11.46 7.50
CA ALA A 30 8.36 11.24 6.21
C ALA A 30 7.33 10.93 5.12
N ALA A 31 7.63 11.35 3.89
CA ALA A 31 6.92 10.91 2.69
C ALA A 31 7.84 9.93 1.95
N MET A 32 7.34 8.74 1.61
CA MET A 32 8.13 7.72 0.93
C MET A 32 8.20 7.99 -0.58
N ILE A 33 9.35 7.75 -1.19
CA ILE A 33 9.52 7.73 -2.65
C ILE A 33 9.41 6.28 -3.15
N TYR A 34 8.78 6.11 -4.30
CA TYR A 34 8.73 4.84 -5.04
C TYR A 34 8.49 5.14 -6.52
N ALA A 35 8.66 4.14 -7.38
CA ALA A 35 8.23 4.15 -8.77
C ALA A 35 7.07 3.17 -8.92
N GLY A 36 6.65 2.88 -10.15
CA GLY A 36 5.73 1.78 -10.40
C GLY A 36 5.26 1.72 -11.85
N HIS A 37 4.75 0.55 -12.24
CA HIS A 37 4.02 0.38 -13.48
C HIS A 37 2.54 0.73 -13.25
N GLN A 38 2.11 1.87 -13.78
CA GLN A 38 0.71 2.29 -13.77
C GLN A 38 0.04 1.79 -15.06
N PHE A 39 -0.99 0.96 -14.94
CA PHE A 39 -1.67 0.33 -16.10
C PHE A 39 -0.71 -0.37 -17.08
N GLY A 40 0.41 -0.91 -16.57
CA GLY A 40 1.43 -1.59 -17.38
C GLY A 40 2.55 -0.69 -17.91
N TYR A 41 2.42 0.63 -17.80
CA TYR A 41 3.44 1.59 -18.22
C TYR A 41 4.30 2.04 -17.04
N PHE A 42 5.63 2.00 -17.21
CA PHE A 42 6.54 2.38 -16.14
C PHE A 42 6.54 3.90 -15.91
N THR A 43 6.28 4.30 -14.66
CA THR A 43 6.41 5.68 -14.18
C THR A 43 7.61 5.76 -13.26
N SER A 44 8.65 6.48 -13.69
CA SER A 44 9.97 6.51 -13.04
C SER A 44 9.99 7.20 -11.66
N GLN A 45 8.96 7.98 -11.33
CA GLN A 45 8.82 8.60 -10.03
C GLN A 45 7.36 8.81 -9.62
N LEU A 46 7.02 8.16 -8.52
CA LEU A 46 5.81 8.32 -7.73
C LEU A 46 6.24 8.72 -6.31
N GLY A 47 5.48 8.29 -5.31
CA GLY A 47 5.73 8.56 -3.91
C GLY A 47 4.44 8.90 -3.19
N ASP A 48 4.57 9.11 -1.88
CA ASP A 48 3.49 9.52 -1.00
C ASP A 48 3.08 10.97 -1.31
N GLY A 49 2.36 11.21 -2.40
CA GLY A 49 1.99 12.56 -2.86
C GLY A 49 0.89 13.24 -2.03
N ARG A 50 0.14 12.45 -1.27
CA ARG A 50 -0.94 12.89 -0.38
C ARG A 50 -0.94 12.14 0.95
N ALA A 51 0.18 11.53 1.31
CA ALA A 51 0.29 10.75 2.53
C ALA A 51 1.60 11.04 3.23
N VAL A 52 1.64 10.81 4.54
CA VAL A 52 2.82 11.00 5.37
C VAL A 52 2.87 9.87 6.40
N LEU A 53 4.01 9.21 6.52
CA LEU A 53 4.34 8.37 7.66
C LEU A 53 4.58 9.29 8.85
N LEU A 54 3.64 9.35 9.80
CA LEU A 54 3.74 10.20 11.00
C LEU A 54 4.78 9.69 12.00
N GLY A 55 5.07 8.40 11.93
CA GLY A 55 6.02 7.70 12.79
C GLY A 55 5.66 6.22 12.91
N GLN A 56 6.39 5.54 13.80
CA GLN A 56 6.15 4.15 14.14
C GLN A 56 6.19 3.95 15.65
N LEU A 57 5.36 3.04 16.15
CA LEU A 57 5.42 2.52 17.52
C LEU A 57 5.66 1.01 17.43
N ASN A 58 6.81 0.55 17.94
CA ASN A 58 7.30 -0.81 17.67
C ASN A 58 7.34 -1.07 16.16
N GLN A 59 6.73 -2.16 15.68
CA GLN A 59 6.63 -2.47 14.25
C GLN A 59 5.47 -1.74 13.54
N TRP A 60 4.59 -1.06 14.26
CA TRP A 60 3.36 -0.49 13.69
C TRP A 60 3.58 0.95 13.23
N ALA A 61 3.42 1.17 11.94
CA ALA A 61 3.56 2.46 11.28
C ALA A 61 2.20 3.18 11.17
N PHE A 62 2.23 4.50 11.36
CA PHE A 62 1.06 5.38 11.27
C PHE A 62 1.17 6.19 9.97
N HIS A 63 0.39 5.83 8.95
CA HIS A 63 0.43 6.47 7.63
C HIS A 63 -0.84 7.28 7.41
N ALA A 64 -0.74 8.60 7.54
CA ALA A 64 -1.87 9.50 7.40
C ALA A 64 -2.04 9.91 5.94
N LYS A 65 -3.21 9.66 5.36
CA LYS A 65 -3.58 10.01 3.99
C LYS A 65 -4.51 11.22 4.00
N GLY A 66 -4.21 12.23 3.18
CA GLY A 66 -4.95 13.49 3.06
C GLY A 66 -4.33 14.68 3.81
N THR A 67 -3.10 14.51 4.33
CA THR A 67 -2.40 15.48 5.17
C THR A 67 -2.02 16.78 4.44
N GLY A 68 -2.00 16.77 3.11
CA GLY A 68 -1.57 17.88 2.27
C GLY A 68 -0.53 17.44 1.24
N PRO A 69 -0.10 18.35 0.36
CA PRO A 69 0.84 18.01 -0.69
C PRO A 69 2.23 17.77 -0.11
N THR A 70 2.92 16.75 -0.63
CA THR A 70 4.35 16.52 -0.41
C THR A 70 5.12 16.84 -1.69
N GLN A 71 6.45 16.72 -1.64
CA GLN A 71 7.28 16.80 -2.85
C GLN A 71 6.91 15.77 -3.94
N TYR A 72 6.13 14.74 -3.62
CA TYR A 72 5.67 13.71 -4.55
C TYR A 72 4.24 13.92 -5.06
N ALA A 73 3.61 15.08 -4.79
CA ALA A 73 2.21 15.34 -5.13
C ALA A 73 1.93 15.42 -6.64
N ARG A 74 2.95 15.65 -7.48
CA ARG A 74 2.85 15.73 -8.96
C ARG A 74 1.72 16.65 -9.46
N GLY A 75 1.57 17.81 -8.82
CA GLY A 75 0.52 18.79 -9.14
C GLY A 75 -0.85 18.54 -8.48
N GLY A 76 -1.02 17.43 -7.76
CA GLY A 76 -2.20 17.20 -6.93
C GLY A 76 -2.23 18.06 -5.67
N ASP A 77 -3.42 18.29 -5.13
CA ASP A 77 -3.63 19.09 -3.90
C ASP A 77 -3.16 18.39 -2.61
N GLY A 78 -2.77 17.11 -2.69
CA GLY A 78 -2.36 16.32 -1.54
C GLY A 78 -3.47 16.00 -0.54
N ARG A 79 -4.73 16.24 -0.89
CA ARG A 79 -5.90 16.03 -0.01
C ARG A 79 -6.64 14.74 -0.35
N ALA A 80 -7.26 14.16 0.66
CA ALA A 80 -8.29 13.13 0.51
C ALA A 80 -9.64 13.76 0.85
N VAL A 81 -10.70 13.26 0.21
CA VAL A 81 -12.07 13.72 0.46
C VAL A 81 -12.75 12.79 1.47
N LEU A 82 -13.82 13.28 2.10
CA LEU A 82 -14.55 12.53 3.11
C LEU A 82 -15.08 11.19 2.57
N ARG A 83 -15.69 11.19 1.39
CA ARG A 83 -16.23 9.98 0.74
C ARG A 83 -15.18 8.89 0.54
N SER A 84 -14.02 9.24 -0.03
CA SER A 84 -12.92 8.28 -0.24
C SER A 84 -12.36 7.76 1.07
N SER A 85 -12.26 8.62 2.08
CA SER A 85 -11.71 8.28 3.39
C SER A 85 -12.64 7.34 4.16
N ILE A 86 -13.96 7.55 4.09
CA ILE A 86 -14.97 6.64 4.66
C ILE A 86 -14.90 5.27 3.98
N ARG A 87 -14.87 5.23 2.64
CA ARG A 87 -14.75 3.97 1.89
C ARG A 87 -13.52 3.17 2.29
N GLU A 88 -12.38 3.83 2.38
CA GLU A 88 -11.13 3.21 2.80
C GLU A 88 -11.17 2.72 4.25
N TYR A 89 -11.73 3.51 5.17
CA TYR A 89 -11.91 3.10 6.56
C TYR A 89 -12.75 1.83 6.66
N LEU A 90 -13.93 1.84 6.04
CA LEU A 90 -14.87 0.71 6.08
C LEU A 90 -14.28 -0.54 5.42
N ALA A 91 -13.64 -0.41 4.26
CA ALA A 91 -13.05 -1.55 3.55
C ALA A 91 -11.87 -2.15 4.31
N SER A 92 -10.99 -1.31 4.86
CA SER A 92 -9.84 -1.78 5.68
C SER A 92 -10.31 -2.65 6.84
N GLU A 93 -11.34 -2.20 7.56
CA GLU A 93 -11.85 -2.93 8.72
C GLU A 93 -12.73 -4.13 8.32
N ALA A 94 -13.49 -4.04 7.23
CA ALA A 94 -14.24 -5.17 6.70
C ALA A 94 -13.31 -6.30 6.26
N MET A 95 -12.27 -6.00 5.49
CA MET A 95 -11.29 -6.98 5.02
C MET A 95 -10.60 -7.68 6.20
N PHE A 96 -10.21 -6.93 7.23
CA PHE A 96 -9.65 -7.51 8.45
C PHE A 96 -10.61 -8.48 9.15
N ASN A 97 -11.88 -8.11 9.30
CA ASN A 97 -12.89 -8.96 9.94
C ASN A 97 -13.30 -10.17 9.07
N LEU A 98 -13.07 -10.11 7.75
CA LEU A 98 -13.18 -11.26 6.85
C LEU A 98 -11.96 -12.20 6.89
N GLY A 99 -10.95 -11.88 7.70
CA GLY A 99 -9.69 -12.63 7.77
C GLY A 99 -8.76 -12.41 6.58
N ILE A 100 -8.97 -11.35 5.81
CA ILE A 100 -8.14 -10.99 4.67
C ILE A 100 -7.06 -10.00 5.15
N GLU A 101 -5.80 -10.31 4.88
CA GLU A 101 -4.67 -9.45 5.23
C GLU A 101 -4.82 -8.06 4.62
N THR A 102 -4.69 -7.01 5.43
CA THR A 102 -4.97 -5.63 5.04
C THR A 102 -4.28 -4.61 5.94
N THR A 103 -3.98 -3.43 5.40
CA THR A 103 -3.81 -2.22 6.22
C THR A 103 -5.08 -1.95 7.01
N ARG A 104 -4.93 -1.50 8.26
CA ARG A 104 -6.04 -1.18 9.17
C ARG A 104 -6.30 0.32 9.18
N ALA A 105 -7.50 0.73 9.52
CA ALA A 105 -7.86 2.14 9.62
C ALA A 105 -8.05 2.54 11.09
N LEU A 106 -7.09 3.29 11.63
CA LEU A 106 -7.11 3.73 13.03
C LEU A 106 -8.15 4.83 13.27
N SER A 107 -8.22 5.80 12.36
CA SER A 107 -9.08 6.98 12.55
C SER A 107 -9.47 7.65 11.24
N LEU A 108 -10.58 8.38 11.30
CA LEU A 108 -11.04 9.28 10.25
C LEU A 108 -11.35 10.65 10.87
N VAL A 109 -10.69 11.71 10.37
CA VAL A 109 -10.91 13.09 10.80
C VAL A 109 -11.38 13.90 9.59
N GLY A 110 -12.62 14.39 9.63
CA GLY A 110 -13.17 15.26 8.59
C GLY A 110 -12.97 16.74 8.91
N SER A 111 -12.86 17.58 7.87
CA SER A 111 -12.86 19.04 7.98
C SER A 111 -13.99 19.63 7.15
N VAL A 112 -15.02 20.16 7.83
CA VAL A 112 -16.17 20.80 7.18
C VAL A 112 -15.84 22.15 6.56
N MET A 113 -14.73 22.78 6.94
CA MET A 113 -14.32 24.11 6.47
C MET A 113 -13.30 24.08 5.33
N LEU A 114 -12.77 22.90 4.96
CA LEU A 114 -11.74 22.78 3.94
C LEU A 114 -12.33 22.14 2.66
N PRO A 115 -12.77 22.96 1.68
CA PRO A 115 -13.29 22.45 0.42
C PRO A 115 -12.17 21.86 -0.43
N VAL A 116 -12.48 20.78 -1.15
CA VAL A 116 -11.59 20.05 -2.04
C VAL A 116 -12.31 19.83 -3.36
N ARG A 117 -11.69 20.25 -4.46
CA ARG A 117 -12.29 20.13 -5.79
C ARG A 117 -11.99 18.76 -6.40
N ARG A 118 -13.03 18.01 -6.74
CA ARG A 118 -13.01 16.80 -7.57
C ARG A 118 -13.97 17.02 -8.74
N GLU A 119 -14.80 16.03 -9.09
CA GLU A 119 -15.93 16.22 -10.01
C GLU A 119 -16.95 17.22 -9.44
N ALA A 120 -17.06 17.27 -8.11
CA ALA A 120 -17.79 18.28 -7.35
C ALA A 120 -16.90 18.86 -6.23
N ILE A 121 -17.39 19.92 -5.56
CA ILE A 121 -16.76 20.39 -4.32
C ILE A 121 -17.13 19.41 -3.21
N GLU A 122 -16.12 18.76 -2.64
CA GLU A 122 -16.23 17.85 -1.49
C GLU A 122 -15.49 18.45 -0.27
N THR A 123 -15.58 17.81 0.90
CA THR A 123 -14.86 18.22 2.10
C THR A 123 -13.62 17.36 2.32
N ALA A 124 -12.54 17.98 2.80
CA ALA A 124 -11.31 17.26 3.13
C ALA A 124 -11.51 16.29 4.30
N ALA A 125 -10.79 15.18 4.26
CA ALA A 125 -10.66 14.28 5.39
C ALA A 125 -9.26 13.66 5.42
N ILE A 126 -8.89 13.18 6.61
CA ILE A 126 -7.67 12.42 6.85
C ILE A 126 -8.06 11.05 7.38
N VAL A 127 -7.50 9.99 6.79
CA VAL A 127 -7.54 8.64 7.32
C VAL A 127 -6.14 8.23 7.78
N VAL A 128 -6.02 7.78 9.03
CA VAL A 128 -4.76 7.24 9.55
C VAL A 128 -4.79 5.73 9.37
N ARG A 129 -3.92 5.24 8.50
CA ARG A 129 -3.69 3.81 8.30
C ARG A 129 -2.70 3.32 9.34
N ILE A 130 -2.91 2.09 9.80
CA ILE A 130 -1.95 1.38 10.65
C ILE A 130 -1.66 -0.01 10.08
N ALA A 131 -0.39 -0.33 9.97
CA ALA A 131 0.09 -1.63 9.50
C ALA A 131 1.54 -1.83 10.00
N PRO A 132 2.09 -3.05 9.94
CA PRO A 132 3.53 -3.22 10.10
C PRO A 132 4.28 -2.31 9.13
N ILE A 133 5.38 -1.68 9.53
CA ILE A 133 6.13 -0.71 8.69
C ILE A 133 6.49 -1.28 7.32
N VAL A 134 6.80 -2.58 7.27
CA VAL A 134 7.12 -3.31 6.05
C VAL A 134 5.94 -3.39 5.05
N ALA A 135 4.69 -3.23 5.51
CA ALA A 135 3.49 -3.18 4.66
C ALA A 135 3.46 -1.96 3.74
N PHE A 136 4.20 -0.90 4.07
CA PHE A 136 4.30 0.30 3.25
C PHE A 136 5.47 0.24 2.25
N ILE A 137 6.26 -0.84 2.27
CA ILE A 137 7.24 -1.13 1.22
C ILE A 137 6.52 -1.79 0.05
N ARG A 138 6.54 -1.11 -1.09
CA ARG A 138 5.82 -1.48 -2.31
C ARG A 138 6.77 -2.22 -3.26
N MET A 139 6.22 -3.04 -4.16
CA MET A 139 7.03 -3.60 -5.27
C MET A 139 7.67 -2.46 -6.08
N GLY A 140 6.91 -1.38 -6.29
CA GLY A 140 7.39 -0.12 -6.87
C GLY A 140 8.57 0.56 -6.16
N THR A 141 8.78 0.30 -4.87
CA THR A 141 9.96 0.79 -4.14
C THR A 141 11.23 0.08 -4.60
N PHE A 142 11.16 -1.24 -4.85
CA PHE A 142 12.27 -2.00 -5.43
C PHE A 142 12.53 -1.59 -6.87
N GLU A 143 11.47 -1.41 -7.67
CA GLU A 143 11.60 -0.97 -9.06
C GLU A 143 12.30 0.38 -9.18
N LEU A 144 12.03 1.33 -8.28
CA LEU A 144 12.70 2.63 -8.25
C LEU A 144 14.22 2.49 -8.17
N PHE A 145 14.72 1.76 -7.17
CA PHE A 145 16.16 1.63 -6.94
C PHE A 145 16.82 0.78 -8.03
N SER A 146 16.18 -0.31 -8.43
CA SER A 146 16.70 -1.19 -9.49
C SER A 146 16.86 -0.46 -10.82
N THR A 147 15.83 0.28 -11.27
CA THR A 147 15.88 1.02 -12.55
C THR A 147 16.87 2.19 -12.55
N ARG A 148 17.25 2.69 -11.37
CA ARG A 148 18.31 3.71 -11.21
C ARG A 148 19.72 3.12 -11.07
N GLY A 149 19.88 1.79 -11.15
CA GLY A 149 21.16 1.11 -10.92
C GLY A 149 21.63 1.17 -9.47
N GLN A 150 20.74 1.47 -8.52
CA GLN A 150 21.02 1.65 -7.10
C GLN A 150 20.93 0.31 -6.36
N TYR A 151 21.77 -0.66 -6.75
CA TYR A 151 21.67 -2.05 -6.29
C TYR A 151 21.97 -2.23 -4.79
N ASP A 152 22.83 -1.38 -4.20
CA ASP A 152 23.07 -1.37 -2.76
C ASP A 152 21.78 -1.01 -2.00
N GLN A 153 20.97 -0.08 -2.53
CA GLN A 153 19.68 0.30 -1.95
C GLN A 153 18.64 -0.81 -2.13
N VAL A 154 18.65 -1.54 -3.26
CA VAL A 154 17.83 -2.75 -3.44
C VAL A 154 18.17 -3.78 -2.36
N GLN A 155 19.47 -4.01 -2.09
CA GLN A 155 19.91 -4.91 -1.04
C GLN A 155 19.46 -4.42 0.35
N GLN A 156 19.73 -3.16 0.69
CA GLN A 156 19.32 -2.58 1.98
C GLN A 156 17.81 -2.71 2.22
N LEU A 157 17.01 -2.52 1.17
CA LEU A 157 15.57 -2.67 1.25
C LEU A 157 15.15 -4.13 1.46
N ALA A 158 15.75 -5.08 0.72
CA ALA A 158 15.50 -6.51 0.92
C ALA A 158 15.89 -6.96 2.34
N ASP A 159 17.01 -6.47 2.85
CA ASP A 159 17.52 -6.74 4.19
C ASP A 159 16.58 -6.19 5.26
N PHE A 160 16.06 -4.99 5.05
CA PHE A 160 15.05 -4.38 5.90
C PHE A 160 13.76 -5.21 5.93
N VAL A 161 13.26 -5.65 4.77
CA VAL A 161 12.07 -6.49 4.67
C VAL A 161 12.29 -7.82 5.40
N ILE A 162 13.42 -8.49 5.14
CA ILE A 162 13.78 -9.76 5.80
C ILE A 162 13.83 -9.60 7.31
N LYS A 163 14.50 -8.55 7.80
CA LYS A 163 14.63 -8.29 9.24
C LYS A 163 13.27 -8.09 9.90
N ASN A 164 12.35 -7.38 9.25
CA ASN A 164 11.03 -7.09 9.83
C ASN A 164 10.04 -8.26 9.70
N MET A 165 10.18 -9.12 8.68
CA MET A 165 9.31 -10.29 8.50
C MET A 165 9.79 -11.52 9.28
N TYR A 166 11.11 -11.72 9.40
CA TYR A 166 11.70 -12.95 9.92
C TYR A 166 12.66 -12.74 11.10
N GLY A 167 12.87 -11.49 11.55
CA GLY A 167 13.90 -11.19 12.55
C GLY A 167 15.30 -11.50 12.01
N LYS A 168 16.11 -12.24 12.78
CA LYS A 168 17.47 -12.67 12.38
C LYS A 168 17.53 -14.08 11.79
N THR A 169 16.39 -14.68 11.43
CA THR A 169 16.32 -16.14 11.15
C THR A 169 16.65 -16.51 9.70
N LEU A 170 16.44 -15.61 8.74
CA LEU A 170 16.73 -15.89 7.32
C LEU A 170 18.17 -15.48 6.96
N THR A 171 19.14 -16.33 7.31
CA THR A 171 20.60 -16.09 7.13
C THR A 171 21.26 -16.99 6.09
N ASN A 172 20.46 -17.82 5.42
CA ASN A 172 20.88 -18.74 4.38
C ASN A 172 21.37 -18.01 3.12
N LYS A 173 22.29 -18.64 2.37
CA LYS A 173 22.87 -18.09 1.13
C LYS A 173 21.79 -17.70 0.10
N ASN A 174 20.66 -18.41 0.09
CA ASN A 174 19.55 -18.20 -0.85
C ASN A 174 18.43 -17.30 -0.28
N ARG A 175 18.71 -16.49 0.76
CA ARG A 175 17.67 -15.73 1.47
C ARG A 175 16.82 -14.82 0.58
N TYR A 176 17.39 -14.23 -0.47
CA TYR A 176 16.63 -13.35 -1.38
C TYR A 176 15.71 -14.16 -2.32
N ASN A 177 16.14 -15.35 -2.75
CA ASN A 177 15.27 -16.27 -3.50
C ASN A 177 14.09 -16.71 -2.62
N LEU A 178 14.36 -17.05 -1.35
CA LEU A 178 13.33 -17.42 -0.38
C LEU A 178 12.39 -16.27 -0.06
N LEU A 179 12.91 -15.05 0.08
CA LEU A 179 12.09 -13.85 0.23
C LEU A 179 11.13 -13.70 -0.96
N LEU A 180 11.62 -13.80 -2.20
CA LEU A 180 10.78 -13.69 -3.39
C LEU A 180 9.70 -14.78 -3.43
N ILE A 181 10.05 -16.03 -3.08
CA ILE A 181 9.10 -17.15 -3.02
C ILE A 181 7.99 -16.87 -1.99
N ASP A 182 8.35 -16.41 -0.78
CA ASP A 182 7.38 -16.09 0.26
C ASP A 182 6.48 -14.91 -0.16
N ILE A 183 7.04 -13.84 -0.75
CA ILE A 183 6.25 -12.72 -1.29
C ILE A 183 5.25 -13.22 -2.34
N ALA A 184 5.69 -14.12 -3.23
CA ALA A 184 4.82 -14.71 -4.25
C ALA A 184 3.70 -15.55 -3.64
N GLN A 185 4.00 -16.38 -2.63
CA GLN A 185 3.01 -17.18 -1.92
C GLN A 185 1.98 -16.32 -1.18
N ARG A 186 2.44 -15.28 -0.46
CA ARG A 186 1.55 -14.34 0.24
C ARG A 186 0.66 -13.57 -0.72
N THR A 187 1.23 -13.09 -1.83
CA THR A 187 0.46 -12.41 -2.88
C THR A 187 -0.57 -13.34 -3.52
N GLY A 188 -0.20 -14.59 -3.81
CA GLY A 188 -1.11 -15.59 -4.34
C GLY A 188 -2.26 -15.89 -3.38
N ASN A 189 -1.96 -16.07 -2.09
CA ASN A 189 -2.97 -16.27 -1.05
C ASN A 189 -3.91 -15.06 -0.92
N LEU A 190 -3.37 -13.84 -0.90
CA LEU A 190 -4.16 -12.61 -0.84
C LEU A 190 -5.14 -12.53 -2.01
N VAL A 191 -4.66 -12.78 -3.23
CA VAL A 191 -5.51 -12.76 -4.42
C VAL A 191 -6.54 -13.88 -4.39
N ALA A 192 -6.18 -15.08 -3.90
CA ALA A 192 -7.14 -16.16 -3.72
C ALA A 192 -8.28 -15.76 -2.77
N TYR A 193 -7.97 -15.06 -1.66
CA TYR A 193 -8.99 -14.48 -0.79
C TYR A 193 -9.85 -13.45 -1.51
N TRP A 194 -9.26 -12.55 -2.29
CA TRP A 194 -10.03 -11.58 -3.09
C TRP A 194 -11.00 -12.27 -4.05
N GLN A 195 -10.54 -13.31 -4.76
CA GLN A 195 -11.40 -14.08 -5.66
C GLN A 195 -12.52 -14.81 -4.88
N ALA A 196 -12.21 -15.39 -3.73
CA ALA A 196 -13.19 -16.14 -2.92
C ALA A 196 -14.29 -15.24 -2.33
N TYR A 197 -13.95 -14.02 -1.95
CA TYR A 197 -14.90 -13.05 -1.35
C TYR A 197 -15.46 -12.04 -2.36
N GLY A 198 -15.20 -12.20 -3.65
CA GLY A 198 -15.70 -11.30 -4.68
C GLY A 198 -15.13 -9.88 -4.59
N PHE A 199 -13.95 -9.67 -4.02
CA PHE A 199 -13.32 -8.36 -3.92
C PHE A 199 -12.54 -8.02 -5.19
N THR A 200 -12.73 -6.82 -5.73
CA THR A 200 -11.94 -6.26 -6.85
C THR A 200 -11.27 -4.97 -6.43
N HIS A 201 -9.94 -4.92 -6.47
CA HIS A 201 -9.15 -3.77 -6.02
C HIS A 201 -9.28 -2.56 -6.96
N GLY A 202 -9.37 -2.80 -8.28
CA GLY A 202 -9.55 -1.78 -9.32
C GLY A 202 -8.30 -0.98 -9.72
N VAL A 203 -7.18 -1.07 -8.99
CA VAL A 203 -5.91 -0.38 -9.34
C VAL A 203 -4.70 -1.21 -8.88
N LEU A 204 -4.45 -2.35 -9.52
CA LEU A 204 -3.33 -3.24 -9.19
C LEU A 204 -2.04 -2.84 -9.91
N ASN A 205 -1.68 -1.56 -9.82
CA ASN A 205 -0.34 -1.08 -10.19
C ASN A 205 0.71 -1.69 -9.26
N THR A 206 1.96 -1.80 -9.70
CA THR A 206 3.03 -2.34 -8.84
C THR A 206 3.35 -1.46 -7.63
N ASP A 207 3.04 -0.16 -7.67
CA ASP A 207 3.11 0.70 -6.49
C ASP A 207 2.00 0.39 -5.47
N ASN A 208 0.86 -0.21 -5.86
CA ASN A 208 -0.18 -0.61 -4.91
C ASN A 208 -0.04 -2.06 -4.40
N MET A 209 1.04 -2.75 -4.78
CA MET A 209 1.37 -4.08 -4.27
C MET A 209 2.46 -3.96 -3.21
N ASN A 210 2.20 -4.39 -1.99
CA ASN A 210 3.25 -4.49 -0.96
C ASN A 210 3.93 -5.85 -0.94
N VAL A 211 5.06 -5.91 -0.24
CA VAL A 211 5.90 -7.12 -0.14
C VAL A 211 5.51 -8.05 1.01
N ILE A 212 4.35 -7.84 1.65
CA ILE A 212 3.87 -8.74 2.72
C ILE A 212 2.56 -9.45 2.38
N GLY A 213 1.99 -9.19 1.20
CA GLY A 213 0.71 -9.75 0.77
C GLY A 213 -0.46 -9.29 1.62
N SER A 214 -0.57 -7.98 1.84
CA SER A 214 -1.76 -7.36 2.45
C SER A 214 -2.44 -6.39 1.49
N THR A 215 -3.75 -6.22 1.60
CA THR A 215 -4.51 -5.22 0.85
C THR A 215 -4.14 -3.81 1.33
N ILE A 216 -3.85 -2.89 0.41
CA ILE A 216 -3.46 -1.51 0.69
C ILE A 216 -4.05 -0.57 -0.38
N ASP A 217 -4.21 0.71 -0.07
CA ASP A 217 -4.63 1.74 -1.05
C ASP A 217 -6.00 1.51 -1.68
N TYR A 218 -7.02 1.41 -0.81
CA TYR A 218 -8.43 1.42 -1.19
C TYR A 218 -8.81 2.71 -1.95
N GLY A 219 -8.98 2.57 -3.26
CA GLY A 219 -9.46 3.63 -4.16
C GLY A 219 -10.78 3.23 -4.80
N PRO A 220 -10.82 3.00 -6.12
CA PRO A 220 -12.01 2.53 -6.82
C PRO A 220 -12.14 0.99 -6.72
N PHE A 221 -12.19 0.46 -5.50
CA PHE A 221 -12.47 -0.95 -5.26
C PHE A 221 -13.98 -1.23 -5.34
N GLY A 222 -14.35 -2.49 -5.46
CA GLY A 222 -15.74 -2.95 -5.35
C GLY A 222 -15.84 -4.40 -4.91
N PHE A 223 -16.97 -4.77 -4.32
CA PHE A 223 -17.35 -6.16 -4.12
C PHE A 223 -18.33 -6.54 -5.22
N VAL A 224 -18.13 -7.69 -5.83
CA VAL A 224 -18.99 -8.21 -6.88
C VAL A 224 -20.37 -8.50 -6.30
N GLU A 225 -21.41 -7.93 -6.92
CA GLU A 225 -22.80 -8.20 -6.56
C GLU A 225 -23.44 -9.23 -7.51
N THR A 226 -23.44 -8.97 -8.82
CA THR A 226 -24.23 -9.75 -9.79
C THR A 226 -23.44 -10.28 -10.99
N LYS A 227 -22.34 -9.63 -11.37
CA LYS A 227 -21.50 -9.99 -12.52
C LYS A 227 -20.09 -10.31 -12.03
N LEU A 228 -19.68 -11.58 -12.04
CA LEU A 228 -18.32 -11.98 -11.67
C LEU A 228 -17.32 -11.67 -12.78
N GLN A 229 -17.54 -12.21 -13.98
CA GLN A 229 -16.60 -12.06 -15.08
C GLN A 229 -16.62 -10.65 -15.67
N GLY A 230 -15.46 -10.02 -15.82
CA GLY A 230 -15.32 -8.69 -16.40
C GLY A 230 -15.92 -7.57 -15.54
N TYR A 231 -16.08 -7.77 -14.22
CA TYR A 231 -16.45 -6.69 -13.32
C TYR A 231 -15.29 -5.75 -13.08
N VAL A 232 -15.50 -4.47 -13.35
CA VAL A 232 -14.51 -3.39 -13.22
C VAL A 232 -15.11 -2.27 -12.38
N PRO A 233 -14.68 -2.11 -11.11
CA PRO A 233 -15.16 -1.02 -10.25
C PRO A 233 -14.51 0.33 -10.58
N ASN A 234 -13.41 0.32 -11.33
CA ASN A 234 -12.66 1.52 -11.67
C ASN A 234 -13.13 2.12 -13.01
N HIS A 235 -13.83 3.25 -12.94
CA HIS A 235 -14.30 3.97 -14.13
C HIS A 235 -13.18 4.55 -15.01
N SER A 236 -11.92 4.50 -14.58
CA SER A 236 -10.76 4.88 -15.40
C SER A 236 -10.01 3.67 -15.98
N ASP A 237 -10.52 2.45 -15.80
CA ASP A 237 -9.95 1.21 -16.36
C ASP A 237 -10.75 0.77 -17.59
N ASP A 238 -10.66 1.56 -18.67
CA ASP A 238 -11.41 1.34 -19.92
C ASP A 238 -11.06 0.00 -20.59
N GLU A 239 -9.83 -0.47 -20.41
CA GLU A 239 -9.35 -1.75 -20.95
C GLU A 239 -9.66 -2.95 -20.05
N SER A 240 -10.33 -2.72 -18.92
CA SER A 240 -10.65 -3.77 -17.94
C SER A 240 -9.41 -4.54 -17.44
N ARG A 241 -8.25 -3.87 -17.39
CA ARG A 241 -6.97 -4.46 -17.00
C ARG A 241 -7.04 -5.04 -15.59
N TYR A 242 -7.77 -4.37 -14.69
CA TYR A 242 -7.93 -4.72 -13.28
C TYR A 242 -9.31 -5.29 -12.98
N ALA A 243 -9.98 -5.88 -13.98
CA ALA A 243 -11.22 -6.61 -13.76
C ALA A 243 -11.05 -7.75 -12.75
N PHE A 244 -12.16 -8.14 -12.11
CA PHE A 244 -12.19 -9.20 -11.10
C PHE A 244 -11.46 -10.49 -11.52
N ASP A 245 -11.71 -10.97 -12.74
CA ASP A 245 -11.12 -12.18 -13.31
C ASP A 245 -9.65 -12.00 -13.76
N GLN A 246 -9.18 -10.75 -13.88
CA GLN A 246 -7.81 -10.44 -14.27
C GLN A 246 -6.85 -10.32 -13.07
N GLN A 247 -7.35 -10.17 -11.84
CA GLN A 247 -6.50 -9.97 -10.66
C GLN A 247 -5.42 -11.06 -10.47
N PRO A 248 -5.69 -12.37 -10.67
CA PRO A 248 -4.64 -13.39 -10.61
C PRO A 248 -3.52 -13.19 -11.63
N THR A 249 -3.88 -12.91 -12.89
CA THR A 249 -2.93 -12.67 -13.98
C THR A 249 -2.09 -11.42 -13.73
N ILE A 250 -2.73 -10.34 -13.29
CA ILE A 250 -2.04 -9.08 -12.98
C ILE A 250 -1.12 -9.23 -11.76
N ALA A 251 -1.53 -9.97 -10.73
CA ALA A 251 -0.67 -10.23 -9.58
C ALA A 251 0.58 -11.02 -9.98
N ALA A 252 0.43 -12.04 -10.83
CA ALA A 252 1.57 -12.77 -11.38
C ALA A 252 2.50 -11.84 -12.21
N TRP A 253 1.91 -10.95 -13.01
CA TRP A 253 2.69 -9.95 -13.76
C TRP A 253 3.45 -8.97 -12.84
N ASN A 254 2.81 -8.50 -11.77
CA ASN A 254 3.45 -7.63 -10.77
C ASN A 254 4.61 -8.35 -10.05
N LEU A 255 4.44 -9.63 -9.70
CA LEU A 255 5.51 -10.46 -9.14
C LEU A 255 6.68 -10.64 -10.13
N ALA A 256 6.39 -10.77 -11.42
CA ALA A 256 7.45 -10.82 -12.44
C ALA A 256 8.25 -9.52 -12.50
N LYS A 257 7.60 -8.35 -12.30
CA LYS A 257 8.30 -7.05 -12.18
C LYS A 257 9.15 -6.97 -10.92
N LEU A 258 8.63 -7.42 -9.78
CA LEU A 258 9.42 -7.50 -8.54
C LEU A 258 10.65 -8.40 -8.72
N ARG A 259 10.50 -9.57 -9.35
CA ARG A 259 11.62 -10.47 -9.65
C ARG A 259 12.71 -9.75 -10.45
N LEU A 260 12.33 -9.01 -11.50
CA LEU A 260 13.29 -8.24 -12.30
C LEU A 260 14.00 -7.19 -11.44
N ALA A 261 13.28 -6.50 -10.55
CA ALA A 261 13.86 -5.51 -9.65
C ALA A 261 14.86 -6.14 -8.65
N LEU A 262 14.74 -7.43 -8.36
CA LEU A 262 15.61 -8.19 -7.47
C LEU A 262 16.74 -8.95 -8.19
N ASN A 263 16.87 -8.83 -9.52
CA ASN A 263 17.87 -9.59 -10.32
C ASN A 263 19.32 -9.43 -9.83
N SER A 264 19.68 -8.31 -9.20
CA SER A 264 21.03 -8.11 -8.63
C SER A 264 21.31 -8.93 -7.38
N LEU A 265 20.27 -9.54 -6.77
CA LEU A 265 20.33 -10.26 -5.50
C LEU A 265 19.98 -11.74 -5.61
N ILE A 266 19.16 -12.12 -6.59
CA ILE A 266 18.65 -13.48 -6.74
C ILE A 266 19.48 -14.28 -7.73
N ASP A 267 19.62 -15.57 -7.48
CA ASP A 267 20.21 -16.48 -8.46
C ASP A 267 19.18 -16.75 -9.56
N LEU A 268 19.57 -16.52 -10.81
CA LEU A 268 18.75 -16.96 -11.93
C LEU A 268 18.79 -18.49 -12.01
N PRO A 269 17.65 -19.17 -12.26
CA PRO A 269 17.69 -20.58 -12.57
C PRO A 269 18.64 -20.79 -13.74
N LYS A 270 19.55 -21.76 -13.60
CA LYS A 270 20.39 -22.18 -14.73
C LYS A 270 19.46 -22.54 -15.89
N PRO A 271 19.74 -22.11 -17.12
CA PRO A 271 19.00 -22.59 -18.28
C PRO A 271 18.94 -24.12 -18.23
N ILE A 272 17.77 -24.69 -18.48
CA ILE A 272 17.66 -26.13 -18.70
C ILE A 272 18.36 -26.38 -20.03
N THR A 273 19.63 -26.76 -19.95
CA THR A 273 20.43 -27.23 -21.09
C THR A 273 20.08 -28.66 -21.43
#